data_AF-A0A9P8FDV2-F1
#
_entry.id   AF-A0A9P8FDV2-F1
#
_cell.length_a   1.000
_cell.length_b   1.000
_cell.length_c   1.000
_cell.angle_alpha   90.00
_cell.angle_beta   90.00
_cell.angle_gamma   90.00
#
_symmetry.space_group_name_H-M   'P 1'
#
loop_
_entity.id
_entity.type
_entity.pdbx_description
1 polymer ?
#
loop_
_entity_poly.entity_id
_entity_poly.type
_entity_poly.pdbx_seq_one_letter_code
_entity_poly.pdbx_strand_id
1 'polypeptide(L)'
;MAGGSINIRRDISDPFYRYKMERLQSKIEGKGNGIKTVVVNLSNVAQQLARPPTYVIKYFGFELGAQTTNDPKDDRWIINGAHEASKLQDYLDGFINKFVLCRSCKNPETVIS
;
A
#
# COMPACT_ATOMS: atom_id res chain seq x y z
N MET A 1 8.50 -9.95 -14.56
CA MET A 1 8.09 -8.59 -14.97
C MET A 1 8.45 -7.65 -13.84
N ALA A 2 9.52 -6.87 -13.98
CA ALA A 2 9.96 -5.96 -12.93
C ALA A 2 8.88 -4.89 -12.73
N GLY A 3 8.27 -4.85 -11.54
CA GLY A 3 7.31 -3.80 -11.21
C GLY A 3 8.01 -2.45 -11.28
N GLY A 4 7.54 -1.56 -12.16
CA GLY A 4 8.11 -0.22 -12.27
C GLY A 4 7.96 0.55 -10.96
N SER A 5 9.01 1.28 -10.57
CA SER A 5 8.95 2.20 -9.44
C SER A 5 8.16 3.46 -9.81
N ILE A 6 7.41 3.99 -8.84
CA ILE A 6 6.61 5.20 -8.95
C ILE A 6 7.01 6.17 -7.85
N ASN A 7 6.77 7.45 -8.07
CA ASN A 7 7.02 8.47 -7.05
C ASN A 7 6.08 8.24 -5.86
N ILE A 8 6.61 8.33 -4.63
CA ILE A 8 5.77 8.27 -3.40
C ILE A 8 4.69 9.36 -3.46
N ARG A 9 5.05 10.51 -4.03
CA ARG A 9 4.14 11.59 -4.40
C ARG A 9 3.76 11.45 -5.87
N ARG A 10 2.64 10.77 -6.15
CA ARG A 10 2.12 10.60 -7.53
C ARG A 10 1.68 11.92 -8.17
N ASP A 11 1.52 12.99 -7.40
CA ASP A 11 1.26 14.35 -7.90
C ASP A 11 2.51 15.01 -8.53
N ILE A 12 3.71 14.47 -8.27
CA ILE A 12 4.96 14.95 -8.87
C ILE A 12 5.28 14.10 -10.10
N SER A 13 5.34 14.72 -11.28
CA SER A 13 5.67 14.07 -12.55
C SER A 13 7.17 14.02 -12.87
N ASP A 14 8.04 14.52 -11.99
CA ASP A 14 9.48 14.51 -12.17
C ASP A 14 10.04 13.07 -12.17
N PRO A 15 10.64 12.60 -13.29
CA PRO A 15 11.26 11.28 -13.36
C PRO A 15 12.44 11.09 -12.41
N PHE A 16 13.09 12.18 -11.98
CA PHE A 16 14.24 12.17 -11.07
C PHE A 16 13.87 12.41 -9.62
N TYR A 17 12.58 12.38 -9.29
CA TYR A 17 12.12 12.51 -7.91
C TYR A 17 12.80 11.47 -7.02
N ARG A 18 13.43 11.96 -5.94
CA ARG A 18 14.29 11.17 -5.05
C ARG A 18 13.56 10.00 -4.39
N TYR A 19 12.30 10.21 -4.01
CA TYR A 19 11.55 9.25 -3.19
C TYR A 19 10.62 8.41 -4.04
N LYS A 20 11.00 7.16 -4.26
CA LYS A 20 10.24 6.20 -5.06
C LYS A 20 9.85 4.99 -4.23
N MET A 21 8.76 4.35 -4.64
CA MET A 21 8.30 3.08 -4.14
C MET A 21 7.91 2.17 -5.30
N GLU A 22 7.84 0.87 -5.07
CA GLU A 22 7.25 -0.05 -6.02
C GLU A 22 5.75 0.20 -6.18
N ARG A 23 5.25 -0.01 -7.39
CA ARG A 23 3.80 -0.05 -7.60
C ARG A 23 3.20 -1.24 -6.84
N LEU A 24 2.07 -1.00 -6.19
CA LEU A 24 1.36 -2.04 -5.46
C LEU A 24 0.90 -3.15 -6.42
N GLN A 25 1.11 -4.40 -6.00
CA GLN A 25 0.68 -5.59 -6.72
C GLN A 25 -0.33 -6.35 -5.87
N SER A 26 -1.47 -6.66 -6.46
CA SER A 26 -2.48 -7.50 -5.83
C SER A 26 -2.91 -8.64 -6.75
N LYS A 27 -3.34 -9.74 -6.12
CA LYS A 27 -3.88 -10.92 -6.79
C LYS A 27 -5.23 -11.25 -6.15
N ILE A 28 -6.26 -11.37 -6.96
CA ILE A 28 -7.57 -11.82 -6.51
C ILE A 28 -7.56 -13.35 -6.49
N GLU A 29 -7.92 -13.93 -5.35
CA GLU A 29 -8.02 -15.37 -5.12
C GLU A 29 -9.45 -15.72 -4.69
N GLY A 30 -9.88 -16.95 -4.98
CA GLY A 30 -11.24 -17.41 -4.66
C GLY A 30 -12.31 -16.89 -5.63
N LYS A 31 -13.55 -17.30 -5.40
CA LYS A 31 -14.75 -16.95 -6.19
C LYS A 31 -15.98 -16.89 -5.29
N GLY A 32 -17.01 -16.17 -5.70
CA GLY A 32 -18.26 -16.04 -4.94
C GLY A 32 -18.02 -15.47 -3.54
N ASN A 33 -18.63 -16.08 -2.52
CA ASN A 33 -18.53 -15.63 -1.12
C ASN A 33 -17.12 -15.76 -0.51
N GLY A 34 -16.22 -16.51 -1.15
CA GLY A 34 -14.84 -16.70 -0.71
C GLY A 34 -13.81 -15.85 -1.44
N ILE A 35 -14.24 -14.83 -2.18
CA ILE A 35 -13.33 -13.96 -2.92
C ILE A 35 -12.52 -13.07 -1.98
N LYS A 36 -11.21 -13.04 -2.19
CA LYS A 36 -10.26 -12.27 -1.40
C LYS A 36 -9.16 -11.70 -2.28
N THR A 37 -8.57 -10.62 -1.83
CA THR A 37 -7.46 -9.97 -2.50
C THR A 37 -6.21 -10.15 -1.65
N VAL A 38 -5.15 -10.68 -2.25
CA VAL A 38 -3.83 -10.82 -1.64
C VAL A 38 -2.95 -9.69 -2.17
N VAL A 39 -2.38 -8.88 -1.29
CA VAL A 39 -1.40 -7.85 -1.64
C VAL A 39 -0.01 -8.48 -1.55
N VAL A 40 0.64 -8.64 -2.71
CA VAL A 40 1.81 -9.52 -2.85
C VAL A 40 3.09 -8.84 -2.37
N ASN A 41 3.25 -7.55 -2.62
CA ASN A 41 4.47 -6.80 -2.30
C ASN A 41 4.27 -5.78 -1.17
N LEU A 42 3.28 -5.99 -0.29
CA LEU A 42 2.95 -5.00 0.75
C LEU A 42 4.14 -4.72 1.68
N SER A 43 4.88 -5.76 2.08
CA SER A 43 6.03 -5.57 2.98
C SER A 43 7.11 -4.69 2.40
N ASN A 44 7.44 -4.90 1.12
CA ASN A 44 8.45 -4.09 0.44
C ASN A 44 7.99 -2.62 0.28
N VAL A 45 6.74 -2.42 -0.14
CA VAL A 45 6.16 -1.06 -0.26
C VAL A 45 6.14 -0.37 1.10
N ALA A 46 5.71 -1.05 2.17
CA ALA A 46 5.67 -0.47 3.51
C ALA A 46 7.07 -0.13 4.04
N GLN A 47 8.07 -0.97 3.77
CA GLN A 47 9.48 -0.69 4.10
C GLN A 47 9.99 0.57 3.39
N GLN A 48 9.67 0.75 2.09
CA GLN A 48 10.03 1.95 1.32
C GLN A 48 9.34 3.22 1.84
N LEU A 49 8.18 3.06 2.49
CA LEU A 49 7.48 4.15 3.19
C LEU A 49 7.95 4.34 4.64
N ALA A 50 8.93 3.57 5.11
CA ALA A 50 9.36 3.50 6.51
C ALA A 50 8.18 3.30 7.48
N ARG A 51 7.26 2.39 7.13
CA ARG A 51 6.08 2.03 7.95
C ARG A 51 5.96 0.52 8.14
N PRO A 52 5.42 0.06 9.28
CA PRO A 52 5.03 -1.34 9.42
C PRO A 52 3.95 -1.71 8.39
N PRO A 53 4.05 -2.88 7.72
CA PRO A 53 3.05 -3.31 6.74
C PRO A 53 1.65 -3.47 7.37
N THR A 54 1.61 -3.78 8.67
CA THR A 54 0.38 -3.90 9.46
C THR A 54 -0.43 -2.60 9.49
N TYR A 55 0.19 -1.43 9.36
CA TYR A 55 -0.52 -0.15 9.34
C TYR A 55 -1.20 0.06 8.01
N VAL A 56 -0.52 -0.27 6.92
CA VAL A 56 -1.03 -0.13 5.56
C VAL A 56 -2.22 -1.06 5.33
N ILE A 57 -2.11 -2.34 5.71
CA ILE A 57 -3.23 -3.28 5.52
C ILE A 57 -4.44 -2.92 6.37
N LYS A 58 -4.23 -2.51 7.64
CA LYS A 58 -5.33 -2.06 8.50
C LYS A 58 -6.03 -0.84 7.89
N TYR A 59 -5.27 0.10 7.35
CA TYR A 59 -5.82 1.27 6.66
C TYR A 59 -6.71 0.86 5.46
N PHE A 60 -6.26 -0.09 4.64
CA PHE A 60 -7.11 -0.63 3.58
C PHE A 60 -8.39 -1.26 4.11
N GLY A 61 -8.32 -2.04 5.19
CA GLY A 61 -9.50 -2.62 5.83
C GLY A 61 -10.52 -1.56 6.26
N PHE A 62 -10.06 -0.46 6.87
CA PHE A 62 -10.92 0.65 7.27
C PHE A 62 -11.56 1.36 6.08
N GLU A 63 -10.78 1.76 5.07
CA GLU A 63 -11.27 2.52 3.92
C GLU A 63 -12.18 1.69 3.00
N LEU A 64 -11.97 0.37 2.94
CA LEU A 64 -12.77 -0.55 2.13
C LEU A 64 -13.97 -1.13 2.89
N GLY A 65 -14.06 -0.94 4.21
CA GLY A 65 -15.05 -1.62 5.05
C GLY A 65 -14.90 -3.15 5.01
N ALA A 66 -13.66 -3.65 4.89
CA ALA A 66 -13.36 -5.05 4.69
C ALA A 66 -12.50 -5.62 5.82
N GLN A 67 -12.76 -6.87 6.20
CA GLN A 67 -11.88 -7.59 7.11
C GLN A 67 -10.55 -7.90 6.43
N THR A 68 -9.48 -7.83 7.21
CA THR A 68 -8.12 -8.12 6.76
C THR A 68 -7.52 -9.23 7.58
N THR A 69 -6.87 -10.17 6.92
CA THR A 69 -6.10 -11.24 7.54
C THR A 69 -4.64 -11.08 7.16
N ASN A 70 -3.75 -11.13 8.14
CA ASN A 70 -2.32 -11.08 7.90
C ASN A 70 -1.63 -12.30 8.50
N ASP A 71 -0.69 -12.86 7.73
CA ASP A 71 0.28 -13.82 8.26
C ASP A 71 1.69 -13.24 8.05
N PRO A 72 2.27 -12.60 9.08
CA PRO A 72 3.60 -12.01 8.97
C PRO A 72 4.72 -13.03 8.69
N LYS A 73 4.51 -14.32 9.00
CA LYS A 73 5.53 -15.35 8.76
C LYS A 73 5.65 -15.70 7.27
N ASP A 74 4.51 -15.71 6.59
CA ASP A 74 4.39 -16.09 5.18
C ASP A 74 4.30 -14.86 4.24
N ASP A 75 4.52 -13.65 4.77
CA ASP A 75 4.37 -12.38 4.06
C ASP A 75 3.04 -12.24 3.31
N ARG A 76 1.97 -12.81 3.89
CA ARG A 76 0.67 -12.93 3.22
C ARG A 76 -0.32 -11.92 3.78
N TRP A 77 -0.68 -10.95 2.93
CA TRP A 77 -1.53 -9.81 3.29
C TRP A 77 -2.87 -9.90 2.55
N ILE A 78 -3.94 -10.25 3.26
CA ILE A 78 -5.24 -10.59 2.67
C ILE A 78 -6.29 -9.56 3.07
N ILE A 79 -7.10 -9.12 2.10
CA ILE A 79 -8.28 -8.28 2.26
C ILE A 79 -9.48 -9.04 1.70
N ASN A 80 -10.57 -9.14 2.46
CA ASN A 80 -11.79 -9.76 1.95
C ASN A 80 -12.41 -8.92 0.83
N GLY A 81 -12.93 -9.60 -0.21
CA GLY A 81 -13.47 -8.95 -1.40
C GLY A 81 -12.49 -8.88 -2.58
N ALA A 82 -12.99 -8.38 -3.70
CA ALA A 82 -12.25 -8.21 -4.95
C ALA A 82 -11.80 -6.75 -5.10
N HIS A 83 -10.51 -6.51 -4.93
CA HIS A 83 -9.92 -5.18 -4.98
C HIS A 83 -8.76 -5.16 -5.97
N GLU A 84 -8.92 -4.41 -7.05
CA GLU A 84 -7.87 -4.24 -8.04
C GLU A 84 -6.69 -3.43 -7.50
N ALA A 85 -5.49 -3.71 -8.01
CA ALA A 85 -4.26 -3.06 -7.59
C ALA A 85 -4.30 -1.53 -7.80
N SER A 86 -4.96 -1.06 -8.86
CA SER A 86 -5.20 0.36 -9.15
C SER A 86 -5.95 1.06 -8.01
N LYS A 87 -7.08 0.49 -7.61
CA LYS A 87 -7.91 1.02 -6.51
C LYS A 87 -7.16 1.01 -5.18
N LEU A 88 -6.43 -0.06 -4.89
CA LEU A 88 -5.60 -0.14 -3.68
C LEU A 88 -4.46 0.87 -3.70
N GLN A 89 -3.88 1.16 -4.87
CA GLN A 89 -2.86 2.21 -5.03
C GLN A 89 -3.43 3.60 -4.71
N ASP A 90 -4.69 3.89 -5.08
CA ASP A 90 -5.34 5.16 -4.76
C ASP A 90 -5.59 5.32 -3.25
N TYR A 91 -5.95 4.25 -2.56
CA TYR A 91 -6.00 4.28 -1.09
C TYR A 91 -4.61 4.45 -0.48
N LEU A 92 -3.58 3.81 -1.03
CA LEU A 92 -2.21 3.95 -0.54
C LEU A 92 -1.72 5.39 -0.64
N ASP A 93 -2.06 6.10 -1.70
CA ASP A 93 -1.81 7.54 -1.82
C ASP A 93 -2.50 8.36 -0.72
N GLY A 94 -3.73 8.01 -0.38
CA GLY A 94 -4.44 8.59 0.75
C GLY A 94 -3.71 8.34 2.08
N PHE A 95 -3.22 7.12 2.29
CA PHE A 95 -2.40 6.75 3.45
C PHE A 95 -1.10 7.58 3.50
N ILE A 96 -0.39 7.67 2.38
CA ILE A 96 0.87 8.43 2.26
C ILE A 96 0.63 9.89 2.62
N ASN A 97 -0.39 10.52 2.03
CA ASN A 97 -0.72 11.91 2.32
C ASN A 97 -1.10 12.18 3.78
N LYS A 98 -1.76 11.23 4.44
CA LYS A 98 -2.27 11.38 5.82
C LYS A 98 -1.22 11.03 6.89
N PHE A 99 -0.40 10.00 6.65
CA PHE A 99 0.40 9.32 7.68
C PHE A 99 1.90 9.19 7.36
N VAL A 100 2.33 9.54 6.14
CA VAL A 100 3.74 9.48 5.74
C VAL A 100 4.30 10.87 5.48
N LEU A 101 3.60 11.70 4.70
CA LEU A 101 4.07 13.04 4.37
C LEU A 101 3.90 13.99 5.56
N CYS A 102 4.94 14.78 5.82
CA CYS A 102 4.84 15.91 6.73
C CYS A 102 3.76 16.90 6.26
N ARG A 103 2.91 17.36 7.18
CA ARG A 103 1.81 18.29 6.86
C ARG A 103 2.30 19.65 6.35
N SER A 104 3.47 20.09 6.82
CA SER A 104 4.03 21.41 6.49
C SER A 104 4.86 21.40 5.20
N CYS A 105 5.83 20.48 5.08
CA CYS A 105 6.80 20.49 3.98
C CYS A 105 6.65 19.32 3.00
N LYS A 106 5.71 18.39 3.23
CA LYS A 106 5.46 17.20 2.38
C LYS A 106 6.68 16.28 2.20
N ASN A 107 7.63 16.30 3.13
CA ASN A 107 8.74 15.34 3.18
C ASN A 107 8.22 13.96 3.65
N PRO A 108 8.49 12.85 2.95
CA PRO A 108 8.14 11.49 3.38
C PRO A 108 9.02 10.91 4.50
N GLU A 109 10.18 11.52 4.80
CA GLU A 109 11.09 11.07 5.88
C GLU A 109 10.57 11.47 7.28
N THR A 110 9.37 11.02 7.63
CA THR A 110 8.81 11.20 8.97
C THR A 110 8.90 9.91 9.77
N VAL A 111 9.19 10.02 11.06
CA VAL A 111 9.23 8.89 12.00
C VAL A 111 7.99 8.96 12.88
N ILE A 112 7.24 7.85 12.96
CA ILE A 112 6.20 7.71 14.00
C ILE A 112 6.93 7.25 15.26
N SER A 113 6.99 8.12 16.26
CA SER A 113 7.49 7.80 17.61
C SER A 113 6.41 7.14 18.45
#